data_AF-A0A1C5PS24-F1
#
_entry.id   AF-A0A1C5PS24-F1
#
_cell.length_a   1.000
_cell.length_b   1.000
_cell.length_c   1.000
_cell.angle_alpha   90.00
_cell.angle_beta   90.00
_cell.angle_gamma   90.00
#
_symmetry.space_group_name_H-M   'P 1'
#
loop_
_entity.id
_entity.type
_entity.pdbx_description
1 polymer ?
#
loop_
_entity_poly.entity_id
_entity_poly.type
_entity_poly.pdbx_seq_one_letter_code
_entity_poly.pdbx_strand_id
1 'polypeptide(L)' 'MKTTLLIMAAGIGSRFGGGIKQLEPVDNNNHIIMDYSIHDAIEAGFNHVVFIIRT' A
#
# COMPACT_ATOMS: atom_id res chain seq x y z
N MET A 1 -21.68 -6.23 1.09
CA MET A 1 -21.14 -6.18 -0.29
C MET A 1 -19.78 -6.88 -0.31
N LYS A 2 -19.35 -7.44 -1.45
CA LYS A 2 -17.99 -7.95 -1.61
C LYS A 2 -17.16 -6.89 -2.34
N THR A 3 -16.52 -6.02 -1.58
CA THR A 3 -15.73 -4.89 -2.08
C THR A 3 -14.24 -5.23 -2.00
N THR A 4 -13.54 -5.03 -3.12
CA THR A 4 -12.10 -5.35 -3.23
C THR A 4 -11.29 -4.07 -3.31
N LEU A 5 -10.25 -3.95 -2.47
CA LEU A 5 -9.24 -2.91 -2.56
C LEU A 5 -8.17 -3.39 -3.54
N LEU A 6 -7.95 -2.62 -4.61
CA LEU A 6 -6.90 -2.87 -5.59
C LEU A 6 -5.75 -1.88 -5.36
N ILE A 7 -4.57 -2.38 -5.00
CA ILE A 7 -3.36 -1.57 -4.79
C ILE A 7 -2.42 -1.79 -5.97
N MET A 8 -2.19 -0.73 -6.75
CA MET A 8 -1.21 -0.74 -7.84
C MET A 8 0.17 -0.34 -7.33
N ALA A 9 1.09 -1.30 -7.36
CA ALA A 9 2.37 -1.31 -6.69
C ALA A 9 3.53 -1.57 -7.68
N ALA A 10 3.45 -0.98 -8.87
CA ALA A 10 4.36 -1.26 -9.99
C ALA A 10 5.39 -0.15 -10.29
N GLY A 11 5.31 1.00 -9.61
CA GLY A 11 6.16 2.17 -9.86
C GLY A 11 7.54 2.04 -9.21
N ILE A 12 8.61 2.37 -9.96
CA ILE A 12 9.95 2.54 -9.39
C ILE A 12 9.99 3.91 -8.69
N GLY A 13 10.41 3.94 -7.42
CA GLY A 13 10.57 5.16 -6.63
C GLY A 13 11.77 5.99 -7.07
N SER A 14 11.83 6.42 -8.33
CA SER A 14 12.98 7.17 -8.87
C SER A 14 13.22 8.50 -8.14
N ARG A 15 12.15 9.13 -7.61
CA ARG A 15 12.22 10.31 -6.73
C ARG A 15 12.70 10.02 -5.30
N PHE A 16 12.81 8.75 -4.92
CA PHE A 16 13.22 8.26 -3.60
C PHE A 16 14.56 7.52 -3.69
N GLY A 17 15.44 7.96 -4.59
CA GLY A 17 16.80 7.41 -4.71
C GLY A 17 16.90 6.01 -5.33
N GLY A 18 15.86 5.53 -6.03
CA GLY A 18 15.87 4.22 -6.70
C GLY A 18 15.41 3.05 -5.82
N GLY A 19 15.03 3.32 -4.57
CA GLY A 19 14.40 2.34 -3.68
C GLY A 19 12.92 2.09 -3.99
N ILE A 20 12.37 1.04 -3.37
CA ILE A 20 10.94 0.75 -3.39
C ILE A 20 10.26 1.74 -2.45
N LYS A 21 9.78 2.88 -3.00
CA LYS A 21 9.05 3.93 -2.28
C LYS A 21 7.92 3.38 -1.38
N GLN A 22 7.33 2.25 -1.76
CA GLN A 22 6.20 1.68 -1.03
C GLN A 22 6.56 1.11 0.34
N LEU A 23 7.85 0.92 0.64
CA LEU A 23 8.33 0.40 1.91
C LEU A 23 8.91 1.50 2.82
N GLU A 24 8.82 2.76 2.42
CA GLU A 24 9.33 3.87 3.24
C GLU A 24 8.42 4.08 4.46
N PRO A 25 8.99 4.10 5.69
CA PRO A 25 8.28 4.47 6.89
C PRO A 25 7.59 5.83 6.78
N VAL A 26 6.35 5.93 7.27
CA VAL A 26 5.62 7.19 7.38
C VAL A 26 5.45 7.66 8.82
N ASP A 27 5.81 6.84 9.81
CA ASP A 27 5.81 7.19 11.22
C ASP A 27 7.02 6.61 11.98
N ASN A 28 7.16 6.95 13.27
CA ASN A 28 8.26 6.48 14.11
C ASN A 28 8.15 4.98 14.49
N ASN A 29 7.07 4.32 14.12
CA ASN A 29 6.84 2.90 14.37
C ASN A 29 7.17 2.04 13.14
N ASN A 30 7.65 2.66 12.06
CA ASN A 30 7.95 2.02 10.78
C ASN A 30 6.72 1.49 10.02
N HIS A 31 5.53 2.03 10.30
CA HIS A 31 4.39 1.76 9.44
C HIS A 31 4.63 2.36 8.07
N ILE A 32 4.21 1.65 7.03
CA ILE A 32 4.26 2.12 5.66
C ILE A 32 2.87 2.60 5.25
N ILE A 33 2.79 3.39 4.18
CA ILE A 33 1.51 3.93 3.70
C ILE A 33 0.47 2.84 3.37
N MET A 34 0.93 1.64 3.02
CA MET A 34 0.07 0.49 2.77
C MET A 34 -0.64 -0.02 4.03
N ASP A 35 -0.01 0.08 5.21
CA ASP A 35 -0.63 -0.35 6.47
C ASP A 35 -1.88 0.48 6.77
N TYR A 36 -1.76 1.81 6.65
CA TYR A 36 -2.88 2.74 6.79
C TYR A 36 -3.95 2.52 5.72
N SER A 37 -3.54 2.33 4.46
CA SER A 37 -4.48 2.11 3.35
C SER A 37 -5.33 0.85 3.56
N ILE A 38 -4.75 -0.22 4.10
CA ILE A 38 -5.46 -1.47 4.38
C ILE A 38 -6.34 -1.31 5.62
N HIS A 39 -5.84 -0.64 6.66
CA HIS A 39 -6.60 -0.36 7.88
C HIS A 39 -7.88 0.43 7.54
N ASP A 40 -7.77 1.54 6.83
CA ASP A 40 -8.89 2.38 6.42
C ASP A 40 -9.87 1.61 5.54
N ALA A 41 -9.37 0.74 4.65
CA ALA A 41 -10.23 -0.10 3.80
C ALA A 41 -11.02 -1.13 4.62
N ILE A 42 -10.41 -1.72 5.65
CA ILE A 42 -11.11 -2.62 6.57
C ILE A 42 -12.20 -1.85 7.33
N GLU A 43 -11.90 -0.66 7.85
CA GLU A 43 -12.88 0.19 8.53
C GLU A 43 -14.03 0.61 7.60
N ALA A 44 -13.74 0.83 6.32
CA ALA A 44 -14.72 1.11 5.28
C ALA A 44 -15.50 -0.13 4.79
N GLY A 45 -15.19 -1.33 5.29
CA GLY A 45 -15.92 -2.57 4.99
C GLY A 45 -15.43 -3.34 3.76
N PHE A 46 -14.21 -3.06 3.28
CA PHE A 46 -13.55 -3.91 2.28
C PHE A 46 -13.13 -5.23 2.91
N ASN A 47 -13.28 -6.33 2.17
CA ASN A 47 -13.03 -7.69 2.67
C ASN A 47 -12.12 -8.52 1.78
N HIS A 48 -11.52 -7.90 0.78
CA HIS A 48 -10.60 -8.55 -0.15
C HIS A 48 -9.58 -7.51 -0.64
N VAL A 49 -8.30 -7.85 -0.62
CA VAL A 49 -7.20 -6.94 -1.02
C VAL A 49 -6.36 -7.62 -2.09
N VAL A 50 -6.09 -6.90 -3.18
CA VAL A 50 -5.31 -7.39 -4.33
C VAL A 50 -4.19 -6.41 -4.64
N PHE A 51 -2.96 -6.91 -4.68
CA PHE A 51 -1.78 -6.13 -5.07
C PHE A 51 -1.41 -6.44 -6.53
N ILE A 52 -1.23 -5.39 -7.33
CA ILE A 52 -0.62 -5.49 -8.67
C ILE A 52 0.80 -4.97 -8.56
N ILE A 53 1.76 -5.88 -8.45
CA ILE A 53 3.20 -5.57 -8.39
C ILE A 53 3.86 -5.81 -9.74
N ARG A 54 4.95 -5.08 -10.01
CA ARG A 54 5.87 -5.35 -11.13
C ARG A 54 7.17 -5.89 -10.56
N THR A 55 7.51 -7.12 -10.89
CA THR A 55 8.81 -7.76 -10.60
C THR A 55 9.90 -7.17 -11.46
#